data_AF-A0A9E2D979-F1
#
_entry.id   AF-A0A9E2D979-F1
#
_cell.length_a   1.000
_cell.length_b   1.000
_cell.length_c   1.000
_cell.angle_alpha   90.00
_cell.angle_beta   90.00
_cell.angle_gamma   90.00
#
_symmetry.space_group_name_H-M   'P 1'
#
loop_
_entity.id
_entity.type
_entity.pdbx_description
1 polymer ?
#
loop_
_entity_poly.entity_id
_entity_poly.type
_entity_poly.pdbx_seq_one_letter_code
_entity_poly.pdbx_strand_id
1 'polypeptide(L)'
;MNGETCLVLDHYCLRNGCSCTDALLYVFPVDHGKVAGTREIGSYFVNYRKKKWWMGDETRGKKEFIDLKKARQCIEEQLPSIYTLMKERHARLTQIYNHCRGKQHGIENSRPAQTSTISRNEPCPCGSGKKYKKCCLRK
;
A
#
# COMPACT_ATOMS: atom_id res chain seq x y z
N MET A 1 -3.45 23.72 -2.98
CA MET A 1 -2.47 24.31 -2.03
C MET A 1 -1.62 25.32 -2.79
N ASN A 2 -1.18 26.44 -2.20
CA ASN A 2 -0.45 27.51 -2.92
C ASN A 2 -1.20 28.12 -4.13
N GLY A 3 -2.53 28.13 -4.12
CA GLY A 3 -3.34 28.58 -5.26
C GLY A 3 -3.53 27.54 -6.36
N GLU A 4 -2.87 26.38 -6.27
CA GLU A 4 -3.03 25.27 -7.22
C GLU A 4 -4.08 24.27 -6.73
N THR A 5 -4.80 23.67 -7.67
CA THR A 5 -5.62 22.48 -7.39
C THR A 5 -4.69 21.28 -7.18
N CYS A 6 -4.95 20.50 -6.13
CA CYS A 6 -4.13 19.33 -5.81
C CYS A 6 -5.01 18.09 -5.61
N LEU A 7 -4.53 16.94 -6.06
CA LEU A 7 -5.04 15.63 -5.71
C LEU A 7 -4.38 15.16 -4.42
N VAL A 8 -5.17 14.72 -3.45
CA VAL A 8 -4.70 14.13 -2.20
C VAL A 8 -5.12 12.66 -2.16
N LEU A 9 -4.14 11.76 -2.11
CA LEU A 9 -4.35 10.31 -2.04
C LEU A 9 -4.01 9.80 -0.65
N ASP A 10 -4.93 9.07 -0.03
CA ASP A 10 -4.81 8.48 1.30
C ASP A 10 -4.60 6.97 1.25
N HIS A 11 -3.57 6.49 1.94
CA HIS A 11 -3.24 5.07 2.10
C HIS A 11 -3.34 4.62 3.55
N TYR A 12 -3.72 3.36 3.74
CA TYR A 12 -4.01 2.77 5.05
C TYR A 12 -3.35 1.40 5.20
N CYS A 13 -3.00 1.02 6.42
CA CYS A 13 -2.50 -0.32 6.70
C CYS A 13 -3.66 -1.31 6.88
N LEU A 14 -3.74 -2.29 6.00
CA LEU A 14 -4.82 -3.29 5.98
C LEU A 14 -4.40 -4.63 6.62
N ARG A 15 -3.28 -4.65 7.34
CA ARG A 15 -2.78 -5.87 7.97
C ARG A 15 -3.78 -6.34 9.03
N ASN A 16 -4.25 -7.59 8.89
CA ASN A 16 -5.18 -8.19 9.85
C ASN A 16 -4.59 -8.19 11.27
N GLY A 17 -5.39 -7.80 12.26
CA GLY A 17 -4.97 -7.69 13.67
C GLY A 17 -4.15 -6.44 14.00
N CYS A 18 -3.88 -5.54 13.03
CA CYS A 18 -3.18 -4.29 13.31
C CYS A 18 -4.14 -3.24 13.90
N SER A 19 -3.71 -2.52 14.94
CA SER A 19 -4.47 -1.45 15.59
C SER A 19 -4.08 -0.04 15.12
N CYS A 20 -3.30 0.04 14.03
CA CYS A 20 -2.81 1.32 13.50
C CYS A 20 -3.97 2.27 13.16
N THR A 21 -3.74 3.55 13.40
CA THR A 21 -4.69 4.63 13.08
C THR A 21 -4.00 5.74 12.30
N ASP A 22 -3.04 5.33 11.48
CA ASP A 22 -2.23 6.19 10.66
C ASP A 22 -2.71 6.10 9.20
N ALA A 23 -2.72 7.24 8.53
CA ALA A 23 -2.93 7.37 7.10
C ALA A 23 -1.68 8.02 6.49
N LEU A 24 -1.28 7.58 5.31
CA LEU A 24 -0.24 8.23 4.51
C LEU A 24 -0.91 9.02 3.39
N LEU A 25 -0.70 10.33 3.37
CA LEU A 25 -1.23 11.25 2.38
C LEU A 25 -0.14 11.60 1.37
N TYR A 26 -0.42 11.39 0.09
CA TYR A 26 0.38 11.93 -1.01
C TYR A 26 -0.35 13.08 -1.68
N VAL A 27 0.38 14.12 -2.06
CA VAL A 27 -0.16 15.31 -2.70
C VAL A 27 0.49 15.48 -4.07
N PHE A 28 -0.36 15.62 -5.09
CA PHE A 28 0.04 15.83 -6.47
C PHE A 28 -0.64 17.09 -7.03
N PRO A 29 0.06 17.94 -7.79
CA PRO A 29 -0.56 19.06 -8.49
C PRO A 29 -1.46 18.55 -9.62
N VAL A 30 -2.57 19.25 -9.84
CA VAL A 30 -3.51 19.00 -10.93
C VAL A 30 -3.50 20.22 -11.85
N ASP A 31 -3.21 19.99 -13.12
CA ASP A 31 -3.21 21.00 -14.17
C ASP A 31 -4.27 20.66 -15.22
N HIS A 32 -5.18 21.61 -15.49
CA HIS A 32 -6.32 21.43 -16.41
C HIS A 32 -7.09 20.11 -16.23
N GLY A 33 -7.29 19.68 -14.97
CA GLY A 33 -8.00 18.43 -14.63
C GLY A 33 -7.19 17.15 -14.84
N LYS A 34 -5.93 17.24 -15.24
CA LYS A 34 -4.99 16.11 -15.31
C LYS A 34 -3.99 16.21 -14.17
N VAL A 35 -3.68 15.07 -13.54
CA VAL A 35 -2.55 15.04 -12.59
C VAL A 35 -1.29 15.38 -13.37
N ALA A 36 -0.57 16.42 -12.94
CA ALA A 36 0.59 16.96 -13.66
C ALA A 36 1.79 16.00 -13.50
N GLY A 37 1.75 14.90 -14.25
CA GLY A 37 2.77 13.84 -14.26
C GLY A 37 2.83 13.04 -12.96
N THR A 38 4.02 12.51 -12.66
CA THR A 38 4.33 11.74 -11.43
C THR A 38 4.90 12.61 -10.31
N ARG A 39 4.83 13.94 -10.44
CA ARG A 39 5.46 14.87 -9.51
C ARG A 39 4.70 14.92 -8.19
N GLU A 40 5.24 14.22 -7.20
CA GLU A 40 4.81 14.34 -5.82
C GLU A 40 5.32 15.65 -5.20
N ILE A 41 4.42 16.43 -4.60
CA ILE A 41 4.74 17.71 -3.94
C ILE A 41 4.48 17.67 -2.42
N GLY A 42 4.25 16.47 -1.88
CA GLY A 42 4.05 16.28 -0.46
C GLY A 42 3.73 14.84 -0.10
N SER A 43 4.33 14.37 0.99
CA SER A 43 3.99 13.10 1.62
C SER A 43 4.01 13.26 3.14
N TYR A 44 2.86 12.96 3.74
CA TYR A 44 2.57 13.25 5.15
C TYR A 44 1.90 12.05 5.80
N PHE A 45 2.39 11.67 6.97
CA PHE A 45 1.71 10.73 7.83
C PHE A 45 0.77 11.46 8.78
N VAL A 46 -0.41 10.89 8.99
CA VAL A 46 -1.45 11.43 9.86
C VAL A 46 -1.99 10.34 10.75
N ASN A 47 -1.76 10.46 12.06
CA ASN A 47 -2.53 9.68 13.02
C ASN A 47 -3.89 10.36 13.19
N TYR A 48 -4.92 9.83 12.54
CA TYR A 48 -6.23 10.48 12.49
C TYR A 48 -6.99 10.42 13.82
N ARG A 49 -6.62 9.50 14.72
CA ARG A 49 -7.20 9.43 16.08
C ARG A 49 -6.63 10.51 17.00
N LYS A 50 -5.31 10.72 16.96
CA LYS A 50 -4.57 11.70 17.76
C LYS A 50 -4.47 13.07 17.08
N LYS A 51 -4.92 13.19 15.82
CA LYS A 51 -4.80 14.39 14.98
C LYS A 51 -3.35 14.90 14.88
N LYS A 52 -2.41 13.97 14.80
CA LYS A 52 -0.97 14.25 14.76
C LYS A 52 -0.44 14.03 13.35
N TRP A 53 0.32 15.00 12.84
CA TRP A 53 0.93 14.97 11.51
C TRP A 53 2.46 14.91 11.61
N TRP A 54 3.10 14.21 10.69
CA TRP A 54 4.56 14.21 10.53
C TRP A 54 4.97 13.86 9.10
N MET A 55 6.24 14.12 8.78
CA MET A 55 6.87 13.73 7.52
C MET A 55 7.81 12.56 7.79
N GLY A 56 7.99 11.67 6.80
CA GLY A 56 9.03 10.65 6.85
C GLY A 56 10.42 11.27 6.67
N ASP A 57 11.47 10.55 7.07
CA ASP A 57 12.85 11.05 6.98
C ASP A 57 13.25 11.38 5.54
N GLU A 58 12.78 10.61 4.56
CA GLU A 58 13.07 10.79 3.14
C GLU A 58 12.46 12.06 2.52
N THR A 59 11.47 12.68 3.18
CA THR A 59 10.76 13.86 2.66
C THR A 59 11.16 15.14 3.39
N ARG A 60 11.86 15.02 4.52
CA ARG A 60 12.27 16.15 5.34
C ARG A 60 13.34 16.99 4.63
N GLY A 61 13.03 18.26 4.36
CA GLY A 61 13.98 19.22 3.78
C GLY A 61 14.01 19.28 2.26
N LYS A 62 13.16 18.52 1.56
CA LYS A 62 12.98 18.66 0.10
C LYS A 62 12.27 19.98 -0.20
N LYS A 63 12.95 20.93 -0.85
CA LYS A 63 12.39 22.26 -1.19
C LYS A 63 11.16 22.20 -2.09
N GLU A 64 10.98 21.12 -2.83
CA GLU A 64 9.84 20.90 -3.74
C GLU A 64 8.57 20.49 -3.01
N PHE A 65 8.69 20.10 -1.73
CA PHE A 65 7.57 19.63 -0.93
C PHE A 65 6.95 20.81 -0.20
N ILE A 66 5.62 20.79 -0.10
CA ILE A 66 4.88 21.79 0.67
C ILE A 66 5.24 21.62 2.16
N ASP A 67 5.37 22.74 2.87
CA ASP A 67 5.62 22.69 4.31
C ASP A 67 4.48 21.97 5.05
N LEU A 68 4.83 21.14 6.03
CA LEU A 68 3.89 20.34 6.81
C LEU A 68 2.77 21.17 7.45
N LYS A 69 3.09 22.34 8.03
CA LYS A 69 2.09 23.18 8.69
C LYS A 69 1.13 23.75 7.65
N LYS A 70 1.67 24.19 6.50
CA LYS A 70 0.88 24.73 5.39
C LYS A 70 -0.04 23.67 4.77
N ALA A 71 0.48 22.46 4.54
CA ALA A 71 -0.29 21.34 4.02
C ALA A 71 -1.44 20.96 4.97
N ARG A 72 -1.12 20.79 6.27
CA ARG A 72 -2.11 20.50 7.30
C ARG A 72 -3.21 21.54 7.34
N GLN A 73 -2.86 22.82 7.46
CA GLN A 73 -3.82 23.92 7.54
C GLN A 73 -4.76 23.89 6.32
N CYS A 74 -4.19 23.84 5.11
CA CYS A 74 -4.98 23.84 3.89
C CYS A 74 -5.92 22.62 3.79
N ILE A 75 -5.47 21.42 4.16
CA ILE A 75 -6.33 20.22 4.14
C ILE A 75 -7.44 20.32 5.19
N GLU A 76 -7.12 20.73 6.42
CA GLU A 76 -8.12 20.84 7.49
C GLU A 76 -9.18 21.92 7.17
N GLU A 77 -8.79 23.03 6.56
CA GLU A 77 -9.71 24.09 6.13
C GLU A 77 -10.63 23.64 4.98
N GLN A 78 -10.07 22.98 3.96
CA GLN A 78 -10.83 22.55 2.78
C GLN A 78 -11.67 21.29 3.04
N LEU A 79 -11.25 20.46 4.00
CA LEU A 79 -11.94 19.24 4.38
C LEU A 79 -11.99 19.10 5.92
N PRO A 80 -12.89 19.84 6.59
CA PRO A 80 -12.99 19.83 8.06
C PRO A 80 -13.27 18.44 8.66
N SER A 81 -13.87 17.54 7.88
CA SER A 81 -14.18 16.17 8.26
C SER A 81 -13.05 15.18 8.00
N ILE A 82 -11.86 15.61 7.56
CA ILE A 82 -10.76 14.74 7.11
C ILE A 82 -10.45 13.60 8.08
N TYR A 83 -10.43 13.86 9.39
CA TYR A 83 -10.16 12.83 10.40
C TYR A 83 -11.23 11.74 10.48
N THR A 84 -12.49 12.15 10.43
CA THR A 84 -13.62 11.22 10.42
C THR A 84 -13.65 10.43 9.11
N LEU A 85 -13.44 11.12 7.98
CA LEU A 85 -13.36 10.50 6.66
C LEU A 85 -12.25 9.45 6.60
N MET A 86 -11.06 9.76 7.11
CA MET A 86 -9.94 8.81 7.15
C MET A 86 -10.28 7.57 7.99
N LYS A 87 -10.91 7.77 9.16
CA LYS A 87 -11.37 6.67 10.02
C LYS A 87 -12.38 5.76 9.30
N GLU A 88 -13.37 6.34 8.63
CA GLU A 88 -14.41 5.60 7.90
C GLU A 88 -13.85 4.86 6.69
N ARG A 89 -13.01 5.52 5.89
CA ARG A 89 -12.32 4.90 4.75
C ARG A 89 -11.45 3.75 5.19
N HIS A 90 -10.65 3.92 6.25
CA HIS A 90 -9.83 2.84 6.78
C HIS A 90 -10.69 1.64 7.20
N ALA A 91 -11.78 1.86 7.95
CA ALA A 91 -12.68 0.78 8.34
C ALA A 91 -13.28 0.04 7.13
N ARG A 92 -13.75 0.80 6.13
CA ARG A 92 -14.34 0.24 4.90
C ARG A 92 -13.32 -0.57 4.08
N LEU A 93 -12.12 -0.04 3.90
CA LEU A 93 -11.05 -0.72 3.15
C LEU A 93 -10.60 -2.00 3.88
N THR A 94 -10.49 -1.98 5.20
CA THR A 94 -10.16 -3.17 6.00
C THR A 94 -11.25 -4.24 5.87
N GLN A 95 -12.53 -3.85 5.86
CA GLN A 95 -13.64 -4.78 5.62
C GLN A 95 -13.56 -5.42 4.23
N ILE A 96 -13.32 -4.62 3.18
CA ILE A 96 -13.18 -5.11 1.80
C ILE A 96 -11.98 -6.05 1.69
N TYR A 97 -10.82 -5.65 2.23
CA TYR A 97 -9.59 -6.44 2.19
C TYR A 97 -9.78 -7.79 2.89
N ASN A 98 -10.37 -7.81 4.08
CA ASN A 98 -10.61 -9.06 4.83
C ASN A 98 -11.60 -9.97 4.10
N HIS A 99 -12.66 -9.42 3.51
CA HIS A 99 -13.61 -10.16 2.68
C HIS A 99 -12.95 -10.80 1.45
N CYS A 100 -12.15 -10.03 0.73
CA CYS A 100 -11.43 -10.51 -0.47
C CYS A 100 -10.36 -11.54 -0.11
N ARG A 101 -9.62 -11.35 0.99
CA ARG A 101 -8.61 -12.31 1.47
C ARG A 101 -9.23 -13.64 1.89
N GLY A 102 -10.38 -13.61 2.59
CA GLY A 102 -11.12 -14.83 2.95
C GLY A 102 -11.57 -15.63 1.72
N LYS A 103 -11.91 -14.94 0.62
CA LYS A 103 -12.23 -15.59 -0.67
C LYS A 103 -11.00 -16.16 -1.39
N GLN A 104 -9.80 -15.60 -1.20
CA GLN A 104 -8.58 -16.16 -1.80
C GLN A 104 -8.20 -17.52 -1.19
N HIS A 105 -8.53 -17.78 0.08
CA HIS A 105 -8.44 -19.14 0.66
C HIS A 105 -9.63 -20.05 0.30
N GLY A 106 -10.68 -19.51 -0.34
CA GLY A 106 -11.79 -20.28 -0.93
C GLY A 106 -11.54 -20.73 -2.37
N ILE A 107 -10.41 -20.36 -2.97
CA ILE A 107 -9.93 -20.86 -4.28
C ILE A 107 -8.75 -21.84 -4.05
N GLU A 108 -8.84 -22.67 -3.01
CA GLU A 108 -7.98 -23.86 -2.82
C GLU A 108 -8.72 -25.16 -3.15
N ASN A 109 -9.80 -25.10 -3.94
CA ASN A 109 -10.52 -26.28 -4.42
C ASN A 109 -10.74 -26.33 -5.94
N SER A 110 -10.00 -25.56 -6.73
CA SER A 110 -10.02 -25.69 -8.19
C SER A 110 -8.68 -26.16 -8.76
N ARG A 111 -8.63 -27.50 -8.89
CA ARG A 111 -7.65 -28.37 -9.57
C ARG A 111 -6.44 -28.74 -8.71
N PRO A 112 -6.16 -30.05 -8.48
CA PRO A 112 -4.84 -30.45 -8.03
C PRO A 112 -3.85 -29.86 -9.04
N ALA A 113 -2.83 -29.16 -8.54
CA ALA A 113 -1.70 -28.81 -9.37
C ALA A 113 -1.31 -30.06 -10.14
N GLN A 114 -1.33 -30.01 -11.47
CA GLN A 114 -0.60 -31.00 -12.25
C GLN A 114 0.85 -30.84 -11.81
N THR A 115 1.25 -31.63 -10.82
CA THR A 115 2.65 -31.86 -10.55
C THR A 115 3.14 -32.51 -11.82
N SER A 116 3.86 -31.73 -12.64
CA SER A 116 4.72 -32.31 -13.65
C SER A 116 5.57 -33.31 -12.89
N THR A 117 5.24 -34.57 -13.05
CA THR A 117 5.81 -35.65 -12.26
C THR A 117 7.20 -35.79 -12.80
N ILE A 118 8.15 -35.07 -12.18
CA ILE A 118 9.52 -35.01 -12.69
C ILE A 118 10.04 -36.45 -12.76
N SER A 119 10.54 -36.84 -13.92
CA SER A 119 10.95 -38.23 -14.12
C SER A 119 12.14 -38.52 -13.22
N ARG A 120 12.16 -39.72 -12.61
CA ARG A 120 13.26 -40.18 -11.74
C ARG A 120 14.66 -40.03 -12.37
N ASN A 121 14.74 -40.06 -13.70
CA ASN A 121 15.99 -39.97 -14.44
C ASN A 121 16.32 -38.57 -14.98
N GLU A 122 15.41 -37.60 -14.89
CA GLU A 122 15.66 -36.22 -15.33
C GLU A 122 16.66 -35.49 -14.43
N PRO A 123 17.35 -34.45 -14.96
CA PRO A 123 18.16 -33.55 -14.16
C PRO A 123 17.36 -32.97 -12.99
N CYS A 124 17.97 -32.92 -11.81
CA CYS A 124 17.31 -32.46 -10.61
C CYS A 124 17.11 -30.93 -10.66
N PRO A 125 15.89 -30.42 -10.40
CA PRO A 125 15.57 -28.99 -10.54
C PRO A 125 16.26 -28.11 -9.50
N CYS A 126 16.93 -28.69 -8.49
CA CYS A 126 17.77 -27.95 -7.54
C CYS A 126 19.10 -27.46 -8.14
N GLY A 127 19.38 -27.75 -9.42
CA GLY A 127 20.59 -27.30 -10.09
C GLY A 127 21.85 -28.12 -9.77
N SER A 128 21.73 -29.25 -9.07
CA SER A 128 22.88 -30.08 -8.70
C SER A 128 23.55 -30.83 -9.86
N GLY A 129 22.94 -30.84 -11.05
CA GLY A 129 23.37 -31.64 -12.20
C GLY A 129 23.16 -33.16 -12.05
N LYS A 130 22.67 -33.64 -10.90
CA LYS A 130 22.38 -35.06 -10.66
C LYS A 130 20.98 -35.44 -11.15
N LYS A 131 20.74 -36.74 -11.44
CA LYS A 131 19.37 -37.26 -11.71
C LYS A 131 18.48 -37.10 -10.46
N TYR A 132 17.20 -36.78 -10.63
CA TYR A 132 16.26 -36.55 -9.52
C TYR A 132 16.25 -37.69 -8.49
N LYS A 133 16.26 -38.96 -8.95
CA LYS A 133 16.33 -40.15 -8.07
C LYS A 133 17.59 -40.28 -7.22
N LYS A 134 18.67 -39.56 -7.56
CA LYS A 134 19.95 -39.57 -6.84
C LYS A 134 20.17 -38.29 -6.03
N CYS A 135 19.20 -37.38 -6.00
CA CYS A 135 19.29 -36.10 -5.31
C CYS A 135 18.03 -35.89 -4.45
N CYS A 136 17.12 -34.99 -4.82
CA CYS A 136 16.00 -34.60 -3.98
C CYS A 136 14.95 -35.70 -3.70
N LEU A 137 14.93 -36.80 -4.48
CA LEU A 137 14.03 -37.94 -4.20
C LEU A 137 14.55 -38.86 -3.10
N ARG A 138 15.85 -38.88 -2.84
CA ARG A 138 16.49 -39.66 -1.76
C ARG A 138 16.59 -38.84 -0.47
N LYS A 139 15.50 -38.16 -0.08
CA LYS A 139 15.43 -37.70 1.32
C LYS A 139 15.43 -38.90 2.25
#